data_AF-A0A937B690-F1
#
_entry.id   AF-A0A937B690-F1
#
_cell.length_a   1.000
_cell.length_b   1.000
_cell.length_c   1.000
_cell.angle_alpha   90.00
_cell.angle_beta   90.00
_cell.angle_gamma   90.00
#
_symmetry.space_group_name_H-M   'P 1'
#
loop_
_entity.id
_entity.type
_entity.pdbx_description
1 polymer ?
#
loop_
_entity_poly.entity_id
_entity_poly.type
_entity_poly.pdbx_seq_one_letter_code
_entity_poly.pdbx_strand_id
1 'polypeptide(L)'
;MEIITLAKSNELLSPYKDSKLIKTLSWFSEYYYNAIPMQGDTIQYNDLRYGTMSFKFDRPEDFIFHFNLVKENNELRLLPEERPKNDRRDLALFWKRLKGN
;
A
#
# COMPACT_ATOMS: atom_id res chain seq x y z
N MET A 1 14.72 20.30 -2.09
CA MET A 1 13.90 19.13 -2.45
C MET A 1 14.50 17.95 -1.71
N GLU A 2 13.77 17.39 -0.77
CA GLU A 2 14.21 16.22 -0.01
C GLU A 2 13.76 14.97 -0.76
N ILE A 3 14.69 14.04 -0.99
CA ILE A 3 14.39 12.79 -1.67
C ILE A 3 14.11 11.75 -0.59
N ILE A 4 12.91 11.17 -0.61
CA ILE A 4 12.53 10.10 0.30
C ILE A 4 12.78 8.76 -0.41
N THR A 5 13.50 7.86 0.23
CA THR A 5 13.75 6.50 -0.28
C THR A 5 12.85 5.51 0.43
N LEU A 6 12.16 4.67 -0.35
CA LEU A 6 11.32 3.60 0.17
C LEU A 6 11.88 2.26 -0.31
N ALA A 7 12.03 1.32 0.63
CA ALA A 7 12.35 -0.05 0.27
C ALA A 7 11.17 -0.65 -0.50
N LYS A 8 11.45 -1.27 -1.65
CA LYS A 8 10.44 -1.97 -2.46
C LYS A 8 9.91 -3.24 -1.76
N SER A 9 10.76 -3.86 -0.93
CA SER A 9 10.47 -5.09 -0.17
C SER A 9 10.01 -6.27 -1.01
N ASN A 10 10.63 -6.45 -2.18
CA ASN A 10 10.34 -7.58 -3.09
C ASN A 10 10.40 -8.93 -2.36
N GLU A 11 11.28 -9.11 -1.39
CA GLU A 11 11.47 -10.36 -0.63
C GLU A 11 10.20 -10.85 0.06
N LEU A 12 9.32 -9.95 0.53
CA LEU A 12 8.06 -10.31 1.17
C LEU A 12 7.07 -10.95 0.19
N LEU A 13 7.15 -10.56 -1.08
CA LEU A 13 6.24 -11.00 -2.14
C LEU A 13 6.89 -12.04 -3.07
N SER A 14 8.21 -12.19 -3.05
CA SER A 14 8.98 -13.11 -3.87
C SER A 14 8.44 -14.55 -3.85
N PRO A 15 8.05 -15.12 -2.69
CA PRO A 15 7.46 -16.47 -2.65
C PRO A 15 6.13 -16.59 -3.42
N TYR A 16 5.45 -15.47 -3.61
CA TYR A 16 4.11 -15.38 -4.21
C TYR A 16 4.10 -14.68 -5.57
N LYS A 17 5.26 -14.36 -6.14
CA LYS A 17 5.41 -13.59 -7.39
C LYS A 17 4.59 -14.16 -8.56
N ASP A 18 4.40 -15.48 -8.56
CA ASP A 18 3.70 -16.19 -9.62
C ASP A 18 2.20 -16.31 -9.39
N SER A 19 1.72 -15.99 -8.18
CA SER A 19 0.31 -15.98 -7.85
C SER A 19 -0.45 -14.96 -8.70
N LYS A 20 -1.70 -15.31 -9.04
CA LYS A 20 -2.60 -14.41 -9.76
C LYS A 20 -2.79 -13.08 -9.00
N LEU A 21 -2.91 -13.15 -7.67
CA LEU A 21 -3.10 -11.98 -6.82
C LEU A 21 -1.95 -10.97 -6.96
N ILE A 22 -0.70 -11.41 -6.79
CA ILE A 22 0.46 -10.50 -6.90
C ILE A 22 0.65 -9.99 -8.32
N LYS A 23 0.38 -10.81 -9.34
CA LYS A 23 0.39 -10.37 -10.75
C LYS A 23 -0.67 -9.28 -11.01
N THR A 24 -1.88 -9.46 -10.49
CA THR A 24 -2.96 -8.47 -10.62
C THR A 24 -2.62 -7.18 -9.89
N LEU A 25 -2.14 -7.24 -8.64
CA LEU A 25 -1.77 -6.04 -7.89
C LEU A 25 -0.59 -5.31 -8.54
N SER A 26 0.44 -6.05 -8.99
CA SER A 26 1.59 -5.47 -9.67
C SER A 26 1.20 -4.76 -10.96
N TRP A 27 0.35 -5.38 -11.79
CA TRP A 27 -0.20 -4.75 -12.98
C TRP A 27 -1.05 -3.53 -12.62
N PHE A 28 -1.94 -3.66 -11.63
CA PHE A 28 -2.81 -2.57 -11.20
C PHE A 28 -2.02 -1.34 -10.80
N SER A 29 -0.89 -1.52 -10.08
CA SER A 29 -0.01 -0.46 -9.61
C SER A 29 1.07 -0.04 -10.61
N GLU A 30 1.03 -0.49 -11.86
CA GLU A 30 2.09 -0.23 -12.87
C GLU A 30 3.49 -0.57 -12.34
N TYR A 31 3.60 -1.65 -11.55
CA TYR A 31 4.82 -2.11 -10.87
C TYR A 31 5.46 -1.08 -9.92
N TYR A 32 4.75 -0.01 -9.58
CA TYR A 32 5.16 1.05 -8.67
C TYR A 32 4.50 0.90 -7.29
N TYR A 33 5.05 -0.03 -6.52
CA TYR A 33 4.54 -0.41 -5.20
C TYR A 33 5.68 -0.70 -4.23
N ASN A 34 5.36 -0.73 -2.94
CA ASN A 34 6.14 -1.46 -1.95
C ASN A 34 5.27 -2.42 -1.14
N ALA A 35 5.92 -3.26 -0.34
CA ALA A 35 5.26 -4.09 0.65
C ALA A 35 5.90 -3.86 2.02
N ILE A 36 5.10 -3.89 3.08
CA ILE A 36 5.60 -3.81 4.45
C ILE A 36 4.96 -4.91 5.30
N PRO A 37 5.71 -5.50 6.26
CA PRO A 37 5.15 -6.47 7.18
C PRO A 37 4.20 -5.77 8.15
N MET A 38 3.07 -6.40 8.44
CA MET A 38 2.13 -5.99 9.48
C MET A 38 2.19 -6.97 10.65
N GLN A 39 1.32 -6.81 11.64
CA GLN A 39 1.22 -7.76 12.75
C GLN A 39 0.84 -9.16 12.26
N GLY A 40 1.50 -10.18 12.80
CA GLY A 40 1.28 -11.59 12.47
C GLY A 40 1.66 -11.92 11.02
N ASP A 41 0.80 -12.67 10.36
CA ASP A 41 1.00 -13.17 8.99
C ASP A 41 0.50 -12.21 7.90
N THR A 42 0.35 -10.93 8.23
CA THR A 42 -0.20 -9.91 7.33
C THR A 42 0.90 -9.12 6.64
N ILE A 43 0.72 -8.82 5.36
CA ILE A 43 1.53 -7.91 4.56
C ILE A 43 0.62 -6.79 4.08
N GLN A 44 1.05 -5.54 4.22
CA GLN A 44 0.40 -4.42 3.55
C GLN A 44 1.14 -4.14 2.24
N TYR A 45 0.42 -4.21 1.13
CA TYR A 45 0.88 -3.82 -0.20
C TYR A 45 0.43 -2.38 -0.45
N ASN A 46 1.35 -1.46 -0.75
CA ASN A 46 1.01 -0.05 -0.98
C ASN A 46 1.24 0.33 -2.44
N ASP A 47 0.22 0.91 -3.06
CA ASP A 47 0.33 1.50 -4.39
C ASP A 47 0.93 2.91 -4.27
N LEU A 48 2.18 3.06 -4.73
CA LEU A 48 2.94 4.28 -4.52
C LEU A 48 2.53 5.40 -5.49
N ARG A 49 1.65 5.15 -6.47
CA ARG A 49 1.20 6.17 -7.43
C ARG A 49 0.33 7.24 -6.79
N TYR A 50 -0.32 6.91 -5.66
CA TYR A 50 -1.23 7.81 -4.96
C TYR A 50 -0.56 8.50 -3.76
N GLY A 51 0.66 8.10 -3.38
CA GLY A 51 1.42 8.72 -2.29
C GLY A 51 0.77 8.54 -0.92
N THR A 52 0.88 9.58 -0.07
CA THR A 52 0.41 9.55 1.32
C THR A 52 -0.47 10.74 1.66
N MET A 53 -1.37 10.57 2.63
CA MET A 53 -2.24 11.66 3.10
C MET A 53 -1.42 12.75 3.81
N SER A 54 -0.42 12.33 4.60
CA SER A 54 0.33 13.17 5.54
C SER A 54 1.65 13.73 5.00
N PHE A 55 2.02 13.43 3.75
CA PHE A 55 3.37 13.66 3.18
C PHE A 55 4.50 12.93 3.92
N LYS A 56 4.14 12.02 4.83
CA LYS A 56 5.07 11.14 5.52
C LYS A 56 4.85 9.73 5.04
N PHE A 57 5.89 8.90 5.11
CA PHE A 57 5.83 7.47 4.75
C PHE A 57 6.23 6.61 5.95
N ASP A 58 6.03 7.14 7.16
CA ASP A 58 6.59 6.60 8.39
C ASP A 58 5.72 5.46 8.94
N ARG A 59 4.41 5.48 8.63
CA ARG A 59 3.43 4.54 9.18
C ARG A 59 2.57 3.88 8.10
N PRO A 60 2.12 2.62 8.33
CA PRO A 60 1.20 1.91 7.43
C PRO A 60 -0.04 2.71 7.03
N GLU A 61 -0.62 3.47 7.96
CA GLU A 61 -1.81 4.28 7.74
C GLU A 61 -1.58 5.57 6.94
N ASP A 62 -0.33 5.94 6.67
CA ASP A 62 -0.06 7.15 5.88
C ASP A 62 -0.35 6.92 4.38
N PHE A 63 -0.25 5.68 3.89
CA PHE A 63 -0.51 5.30 2.50
C PHE A 63 -1.98 5.47 2.14
N ILE A 64 -2.29 6.20 1.06
CA ILE A 64 -3.68 6.47 0.65
C ILE A 64 -4.35 5.20 0.14
N PHE A 65 -3.58 4.39 -0.60
CA PHE A 65 -4.10 3.25 -1.33
C PHE A 65 -3.25 2.02 -1.02
N HIS A 66 -3.80 1.11 -0.23
CA HIS A 66 -3.10 -0.06 0.24
C HIS A 66 -4.04 -1.27 0.37
N PHE A 67 -3.47 -2.47 0.26
CA PHE A 67 -4.18 -3.74 0.37
C PHE A 67 -3.55 -4.59 1.47
N ASN A 68 -4.37 -5.13 2.37
CA ASN A 68 -3.88 -6.06 3.38
C ASN A 68 -3.99 -7.49 2.86
N LEU A 69 -2.87 -8.21 2.86
CA LEU A 69 -2.73 -9.57 2.38
C LEU A 69 -2.38 -10.46 3.56
N VAL A 70 -3.13 -11.54 3.80
CA VAL A 70 -2.79 -12.53 4.83
C VAL A 70 -2.14 -13.75 4.19
N LYS A 71 -1.07 -14.26 4.81
CA LYS A 71 -0.46 -15.54 4.43
C LYS A 71 -1.28 -16.68 5.02
N GLU A 72 -1.81 -17.55 4.16
CA GLU A 72 -2.55 -18.74 4.57
C GLU A 72 -2.13 -19.92 3.69
N ASN A 73 -1.69 -21.03 4.28
CA ASN A 73 -1.38 -22.28 3.58
C ASN A 73 -0.45 -22.11 2.35
N ASN A 74 0.63 -21.34 2.49
CA ASN A 74 1.54 -20.99 1.39
C ASN A 74 0.92 -20.14 0.25
N GLU A 75 -0.25 -19.55 0.45
CA GLU A 75 -0.86 -18.59 -0.47
C GLU A 75 -1.08 -17.23 0.21
N LEU A 76 -1.32 -16.20 -0.60
CA LEU A 76 -1.78 -14.91 -0.12
C LEU A 76 -3.27 -14.75 -0.42
N ARG A 77 -4.01 -14.27 0.57
CA ARG A 77 -5.41 -13.86 0.41
C ARG A 77 -5.55 -12.39 0.70
N LEU A 78 -6.33 -11.71 -0.12
CA LEU A 78 -6.73 -10.33 0.12
C LEU A 78 -7.71 -10.32 1.30
N LEU A 79 -7.38 -9.59 2.35
CA LEU A 79 -8.32 -9.32 3.44
C LEU A 79 -9.37 -8.31 2.96
N PRO A 80 -10.65 -8.43 3.39
CA PRO A 80 -11.64 -7.39 3.16
C PRO A 80 -11.09 -6.06 3.67
N GLU A 81 -11.07 -5.03 2.83
CA GLU A 81 -10.58 -3.72 3.25
C GLU A 81 -11.40 -3.21 4.44
N GLU A 82 -10.75 -3.08 5.59
CA GLU A 82 -11.16 -2.05 6.53
C GLU A 82 -10.91 -0.72 5.82
N ARG A 83 -11.99 -0.07 5.40
CA ARG A 83 -11.89 1.28 4.83
C ARG A 83 -11.00 2.09 5.76
N PRO A 84 -9.96 2.77 5.24
CA PRO A 84 -9.11 3.56 6.09
C PRO A 84 -10.02 4.47 6.91
N LYS A 85 -9.80 4.50 8.23
CA LYS A 85 -10.48 5.42 9.16
C LYS A 85 -9.96 6.84 8.91
N ASN A 86 -10.01 7.28 7.66
CA ASN A 86 -9.57 8.59 7.26
C ASN A 86 -10.56 9.58 7.85
N ASP A 87 -10.04 10.47 8.70
CA ASP A 87 -10.78 11.62 9.15
C ASP A 87 -11.20 12.42 7.90
N ARG A 88 -12.44 12.92 7.90
CA ARG A 88 -12.95 13.79 6.82
C ARG A 88 -12.01 14.95 6.51
N ARG A 89 -11.22 15.38 7.51
CA ARG A 89 -10.18 16.39 7.37
C ARG A 89 -9.06 15.99 6.41
N ASP A 90 -8.55 14.76 6.51
CA ASP A 90 -7.45 14.30 5.66
C ASP A 90 -7.91 14.17 4.21
N LEU A 91 -9.11 13.62 3.98
CA LEU A 91 -9.72 13.57 2.65
C LEU A 91 -9.89 14.97 2.05
N ALA A 92 -10.37 15.94 2.83
CA ALA A 92 -10.51 17.32 2.36
C ALA A 92 -9.15 17.94 1.95
N LEU A 93 -8.09 17.68 2.71
CA LEU A 93 -6.74 18.11 2.37
C LEU A 93 -6.23 17.46 1.07
N PHE A 94 -6.44 16.15 0.90
CA PHE A 94 -6.10 15.45 -0.34
C PHE A 94 -6.86 16.02 -1.55
N TRP A 95 -8.17 16.22 -1.42
CA TRP A 95 -9.00 16.80 -2.48
C TRP A 95 -8.62 18.24 -2.84
N LYS A 96 -8.21 19.05 -1.86
CA LYS A 96 -7.73 20.41 -2.10
C LYS A 96 -6.45 20.39 -2.94
N ARG A 97 -5.53 19.48 -2.62
CA ARG A 97 -4.28 19.28 -3.38
C ARG A 97 -4.55 18.78 -4.81
N LEU A 98 -5.45 17.80 -4.98
CA LEU A 98 -5.84 17.32 -6.30
C LEU A 98 -6.38 18.44 -7.21
N LYS A 99 -6.99 19.47 -6.62
CA LYS A 99 -7.50 20.65 -7.34
C LYS A 99 -6.43 21.72 -7.58
N GLY A 100 -5.19 21.52 -7.13
CA GLY A 100 -4.09 22.48 -7.28
C GLY A 100 -4.16 23.68 -6.33
N ASN A 101 -4.87 23.58 -5.21
CA ASN A 101 -5.02 24.62 -4.19
C ASN A 101 -4.25 24.32 -2.89
#